data_AF-W2XQ10-F1
#
_entry.id   AF-W2XQ10-F1
#
_cell.length_a   1.000
_cell.length_b   1.000
_cell.length_c   1.000
_cell.angle_alpha   90.00
_cell.angle_beta   90.00
_cell.angle_gamma   90.00
#
_symmetry.space_group_name_H-M   'P 1'
#
loop_
_entity.id
_entity.type
_entity.pdbx_description
1 polymer ?
#
loop_
_entity_poly.entity_id
_entity_poly.type
_entity_poly.pdbx_seq_one_letter_code
_entity_poly.pdbx_strand_id
1 'polypeptide(L)'
;MEFYKTAYRCTPNTLVTSVDVGVLFGSSGFVDFTIHGNNFFSGIELLREASNLAEHIDEFAPGGRYSSLGLTDFCLIDFRRVASIDDVPMERIAADMLRCEKLFVVCYDAQMAGVVVFNSAMNVVYRV
;
A
#
# COMPACT_ATOMS: atom_id res chain seq x y z
N MET A 1 -9.38 -3.73 -8.26
CA MET A 1 -9.62 -2.55 -9.12
C MET A 1 -10.44 -1.44 -8.48
N GLU A 2 -11.38 -1.73 -7.57
CA GLU A 2 -12.19 -0.64 -6.96
C GLU A 2 -11.37 0.36 -6.13
N PHE A 3 -10.30 -0.09 -5.48
CA PHE A 3 -9.37 0.81 -4.79
C PHE A 3 -8.70 1.78 -5.78
N TYR A 4 -8.15 1.27 -6.88
CA TYR A 4 -7.59 2.09 -7.95
C TYR A 4 -8.60 3.10 -8.51
N LYS A 5 -9.83 2.67 -8.84
CA LYS A 5 -10.86 3.60 -9.35
C LYS A 5 -11.17 4.72 -8.37
N THR A 6 -11.21 4.39 -7.07
CA THR A 6 -11.38 5.37 -6.00
C THR A 6 -10.18 6.30 -5.92
N ALA A 7 -8.97 5.76 -5.92
CA ALA A 7 -7.73 6.54 -5.94
C ALA A 7 -7.70 7.51 -7.12
N TYR A 8 -7.97 7.03 -8.34
CA TYR A 8 -8.06 7.85 -9.56
C TYR A 8 -9.05 9.01 -9.40
N ARG A 9 -10.24 8.76 -8.83
CA ARG A 9 -11.28 9.79 -8.63
C ARG A 9 -10.95 10.80 -7.54
N CYS A 10 -10.22 10.39 -6.51
CA CYS A 10 -9.86 11.24 -5.38
C CYS A 10 -8.51 11.96 -5.59
N THR A 11 -7.76 11.57 -6.61
CA THR A 11 -6.43 12.12 -6.90
C THR A 11 -6.57 13.45 -7.64
N PRO A 12 -5.85 14.52 -7.23
CA PRO A 12 -5.83 15.79 -7.93
C PRO A 12 -5.43 15.62 -9.41
N ASN A 13 -5.96 16.48 -10.30
CA ASN A 13 -5.66 16.44 -11.73
C ASN A 13 -4.19 16.73 -12.09
N THR A 14 -3.38 17.16 -11.12
CA THR A 14 -1.93 17.33 -11.24
C THR A 14 -1.16 16.02 -11.13
N LEU A 15 -1.84 14.93 -10.77
CA LEU A 15 -1.26 13.60 -10.60
C LEU A 15 -1.93 12.61 -11.56
N VAL A 16 -1.15 11.65 -12.04
CA VAL A 16 -1.59 10.57 -12.92
C VAL A 16 -1.54 9.27 -12.13
N THR A 17 -2.66 8.56 -12.08
CA THR A 17 -2.72 7.20 -11.55
C THR A 17 -2.77 6.22 -12.73
N SER A 18 -1.95 5.18 -12.68
CA SER A 18 -1.82 4.21 -13.78
C SER A 18 -1.82 2.79 -13.23
N VAL A 19 -2.62 1.92 -13.85
CA VAL A 19 -2.55 0.45 -13.68
C VAL A 19 -1.63 -0.16 -14.73
N ASP A 20 -1.32 -1.44 -14.58
CA ASP A 20 -0.56 -2.24 -15.55
C ASP A 20 0.87 -1.70 -15.82
N VAL A 21 1.48 -1.08 -14.80
CA VAL A 21 2.88 -0.63 -14.86
C VAL A 21 3.78 -1.82 -14.50
N GLY A 22 4.51 -2.31 -15.49
CA GLY A 22 5.27 -3.54 -15.33
C GLY A 22 6.17 -3.84 -16.53
N VAL A 23 5.78 -4.84 -17.32
CA VAL A 23 6.57 -5.39 -18.44
C VAL A 23 7.02 -4.33 -19.45
N LEU A 24 6.16 -3.36 -19.78
CA LEU A 24 6.51 -2.28 -20.71
C LEU A 24 7.65 -1.38 -20.20
N PHE A 25 7.91 -1.40 -18.90
CA PHE A 25 8.98 -0.67 -18.21
C PHE A 25 10.13 -1.60 -17.80
N GLY A 26 10.19 -2.82 -18.35
CA GLY A 26 11.26 -3.78 -18.12
C GLY A 26 11.20 -4.52 -16.78
N SER A 27 10.07 -4.50 -16.07
CA SER A 27 9.85 -5.35 -14.89
C SER A 27 9.33 -6.73 -15.30
N SER A 28 9.65 -7.77 -14.52
CA SER A 28 9.08 -9.11 -14.69
C SER A 28 7.72 -9.29 -14.01
N GLY A 29 7.18 -8.25 -13.36
CA GLY A 29 5.84 -8.23 -12.78
C GLY A 29 5.11 -6.91 -13.03
N PHE A 30 3.96 -6.77 -12.39
CA PHE A 30 3.12 -5.58 -12.45
C PHE A 30 2.86 -5.09 -11.05
N VAL A 31 3.20 -3.82 -10.78
CA VAL A 31 2.73 -3.17 -9.56
C VAL A 31 1.21 -2.95 -9.67
N ASP A 32 0.49 -3.11 -8.55
CA ASP A 32 -0.96 -2.95 -8.52
C ASP A 32 -1.41 -1.62 -9.16
N PHE A 33 -0.76 -0.51 -8.81
CA PHE A 33 -0.82 0.75 -9.56
C PHE A 33 0.30 1.71 -9.14
N THR A 34 0.47 2.77 -9.91
CA THR A 34 1.39 3.86 -9.62
C THR A 34 0.69 5.21 -9.50
N ILE A 35 1.33 6.15 -8.81
CA ILE A 35 0.99 7.57 -8.80
C ILE A 35 2.21 8.35 -9.32
N HIS A 36 2.00 9.17 -10.34
CA HIS A 36 3.04 9.99 -10.95
C HIS A 36 2.66 11.47 -10.90
N GLY A 37 3.59 12.32 -10.49
CA GLY A 37 3.47 13.78 -10.53
C GLY A 37 4.80 14.40 -10.94
N ASN A 38 4.86 15.74 -10.99
CA ASN A 38 6.00 16.48 -11.55
C ASN A 38 7.39 15.99 -11.08
N ASN A 39 7.54 15.64 -9.80
CA ASN A 39 8.83 15.28 -9.21
C ASN A 39 8.82 13.93 -8.46
N PHE A 40 7.77 13.11 -8.63
CA PHE A 40 7.71 11.82 -7.94
C PHE A 40 6.98 10.78 -8.78
N PHE A 41 7.44 9.54 -8.70
CA PHE A 41 6.81 8.37 -9.28
C PHE A 41 6.77 7.26 -8.24
N SER A 42 5.59 6.98 -7.69
CA SER A 42 5.43 6.04 -6.58
C SER A 42 4.64 4.80 -6.97
N GLY A 43 5.13 3.62 -6.58
CA GLY A 43 4.42 2.36 -6.71
C GLY A 43 3.58 2.05 -5.47
N ILE A 44 2.41 1.46 -5.66
CA ILE A 44 1.49 1.09 -4.59
C ILE A 44 1.13 -0.39 -4.76
N GLU A 45 1.35 -1.19 -3.72
CA GLU A 45 0.90 -2.59 -3.64
C GLU A 45 -0.17 -2.74 -2.55
N LEU A 46 -1.21 -3.54 -2.84
CA LEU A 46 -2.30 -3.81 -1.92
C LEU A 46 -2.17 -5.22 -1.33
N LEU A 47 -2.16 -5.30 -0.01
CA LEU A 47 -2.07 -6.57 0.71
C LEU A 47 -3.38 -6.85 1.45
N ARG A 48 -3.52 -8.12 1.84
CA ARG A 48 -4.62 -8.58 2.69
C ARG A 48 -4.06 -9.45 3.81
N GLU A 49 -4.41 -9.14 5.05
CA GLU A 49 -4.03 -9.90 6.24
C GLU A 49 -2.51 -10.18 6.36
N ALA A 50 -1.67 -9.23 5.92
CA ALA A 50 -0.21 -9.39 5.84
C ALA A 50 0.27 -10.55 4.95
N SER A 51 -0.59 -11.07 4.07
CA SER A 51 -0.27 -12.17 3.18
C SER A 51 0.91 -11.80 2.29
N ASN A 52 1.94 -12.65 2.25
CA ASN A 52 3.15 -12.48 1.46
C ASN A 52 3.89 -11.14 1.69
N LEU A 53 3.76 -10.52 2.87
CA LEU A 53 4.40 -9.23 3.17
C LEU A 53 5.91 -9.24 2.90
N ALA A 54 6.61 -10.35 3.18
CA ALA A 54 8.03 -10.48 2.88
C ALA A 54 8.32 -10.34 1.38
N GLU A 55 7.56 -11.06 0.55
CA GLU A 55 7.75 -11.06 -0.91
C GLU A 55 7.50 -9.67 -1.47
N HIS A 56 6.43 -9.00 -1.05
CA HIS A 56 6.13 -7.63 -1.51
C HIS A 56 7.20 -6.62 -1.09
N ILE A 57 7.80 -6.77 0.10
CA ILE A 57 8.95 -5.94 0.50
C ILE A 57 10.14 -6.19 -0.44
N ASP A 58 10.44 -7.46 -0.72
CA ASP A 58 11.57 -7.87 -1.57
C ASP A 58 11.36 -7.44 -3.04
N GLU A 59 10.13 -7.34 -3.52
CA GLU A 59 9.81 -6.83 -4.86
C GLU A 59 10.28 -5.39 -5.09
N PHE A 60 10.20 -4.53 -4.05
CA PHE A 60 10.67 -3.14 -4.08
C PHE A 60 12.13 -2.96 -3.64
N ALA A 61 12.78 -4.00 -3.12
CA ALA A 61 14.17 -3.93 -2.70
C ALA A 61 15.11 -3.68 -3.89
N PRO A 62 16.35 -3.20 -3.68
CA PRO A 62 17.35 -3.09 -4.74
C PRO A 62 17.57 -4.44 -5.44
N GLY A 63 17.45 -4.46 -6.77
CA GLY A 63 17.50 -5.69 -7.57
C GLY A 63 16.24 -6.55 -7.54
N GLY A 64 15.21 -6.12 -6.78
CA GLY A 64 13.89 -6.73 -6.75
C GLY A 64 13.11 -6.56 -8.06
N ARG A 65 11.94 -7.20 -8.11
CA ARG A 65 11.07 -7.28 -9.31
C ARG A 65 10.76 -5.90 -9.90
N TYR A 66 10.60 -4.88 -9.06
CA TYR A 66 10.22 -3.51 -9.46
C TYR A 66 11.39 -2.54 -9.61
N SER A 67 12.64 -3.02 -9.44
CA SER A 67 13.84 -2.17 -9.52
C SER A 67 14.03 -1.47 -10.87
N SER A 68 13.51 -2.02 -11.96
CA SER A 68 13.57 -1.43 -13.31
C SER A 68 12.50 -0.36 -13.59
N LEU A 69 11.48 -0.24 -12.73
CA LEU A 69 10.37 0.70 -12.95
C LEU A 69 10.76 2.17 -12.76
N GLY A 70 11.94 2.46 -12.20
CA GLY A 70 12.39 3.83 -11.96
C GLY A 70 11.54 4.58 -10.92
N LEU A 71 10.91 3.85 -10.00
CA LEU A 71 10.13 4.44 -8.91
C LEU A 71 11.02 5.26 -7.99
N THR A 72 10.56 6.44 -7.60
CA THR A 72 11.22 7.31 -6.63
C THR A 72 10.83 6.97 -5.19
N ASP A 73 9.68 6.33 -4.99
CA ASP A 73 9.18 5.87 -3.69
C ASP A 73 8.16 4.74 -3.86
N PHE A 74 7.72 4.11 -2.78
CA PHE A 74 6.61 3.16 -2.81
C PHE A 74 5.85 3.13 -1.48
N CYS A 75 4.67 2.51 -1.48
CA CYS A 75 4.06 2.07 -0.23
C CYS A 75 3.30 0.75 -0.40
N LEU A 76 3.16 0.05 0.73
CA LEU A 76 2.32 -1.13 0.86
C LEU A 76 1.08 -0.71 1.65
N ILE A 77 -0.12 -1.08 1.18
CA ILE A 77 -1.38 -0.83 1.92
C ILE A 77 -2.01 -2.18 2.24
N ASP A 78 -1.94 -2.58 3.50
CA ASP A 78 -2.43 -3.88 3.96
C ASP A 78 -3.79 -3.75 4.65
N PHE A 79 -4.79 -4.43 4.09
CA PHE A 79 -6.15 -4.45 4.59
C PHE A 79 -6.35 -5.62 5.54
N ARG A 80 -6.70 -5.33 6.79
CA ARG A 80 -6.91 -6.31 7.85
C ARG A 80 -8.31 -6.19 8.43
N ARG A 81 -9.08 -7.27 8.35
CA ARG A 81 -10.37 -7.35 9.00
C ARG A 81 -10.17 -7.66 10.48
N VAL A 82 -10.78 -6.87 11.34
CA VAL A 82 -10.80 -7.09 12.80
C VAL A 82 -12.21 -7.42 13.27
N ALA A 83 -12.33 -8.08 14.42
CA ALA A 83 -13.63 -8.36 15.02
C ALA A 83 -14.32 -7.08 15.51
N SER A 84 -13.53 -6.15 16.06
CA SER A 84 -13.92 -4.81 16.49
C SER A 84 -12.74 -3.85 16.30
N ILE A 85 -13.00 -2.57 15.98
CA ILE A 85 -11.96 -1.53 15.90
C ILE A 85 -11.32 -1.25 17.27
N ASP A 86 -12.03 -1.56 18.37
CA ASP A 86 -11.47 -1.41 19.72
C ASP A 86 -10.53 -2.57 20.09
N ASP A 87 -10.48 -3.63 19.29
CA ASP A 87 -9.66 -4.84 19.50
C ASP A 87 -8.70 -5.07 18.31
N VAL A 88 -8.04 -3.99 17.88
CA VAL A 88 -7.02 -4.06 16.83
C VAL A 88 -5.75 -4.72 17.40
N PRO A 89 -5.16 -5.72 16.72
CA PRO A 89 -3.96 -6.42 17.20
C PRO A 89 -2.69 -5.57 17.01
N MET A 90 -2.55 -4.54 17.84
CA MET A 90 -1.50 -3.50 17.73
C MET A 90 -0.08 -4.08 17.75
N GLU A 91 0.18 -5.09 18.58
CA GLU A 91 1.50 -5.73 18.68
C GLU A 91 1.90 -6.40 17.35
N ARG A 92 0.96 -7.09 16.69
CA ARG A 92 1.21 -7.73 15.39
C ARG A 92 1.41 -6.69 14.29
N ILE A 93 0.63 -5.62 14.30
CA ILE A 93 0.77 -4.52 13.32
C ILE A 93 2.14 -3.86 13.49
N ALA A 94 2.55 -3.55 14.73
CA ALA A 94 3.85 -2.96 15.02
C ALA A 94 5.00 -3.88 14.55
N ALA A 95 4.90 -5.19 14.80
CA ALA A 95 5.90 -6.15 14.33
C ALA A 95 6.04 -6.18 12.80
N ASP A 96 4.93 -6.07 12.06
CA ASP A 96 4.94 -6.01 10.60
C ASP A 96 5.49 -4.67 10.08
N MET A 97 5.15 -3.55 10.72
CA MET A 97 5.66 -2.22 10.35
C MET A 97 7.16 -2.07 10.60
N LEU A 98 7.72 -2.74 11.60
CA LEU A 98 9.18 -2.80 11.80
C LEU A 98 9.92 -3.43 10.61
N ARG A 99 9.23 -4.20 9.76
CA ARG A 99 9.82 -4.83 8.58
C ARG A 99 9.77 -3.91 7.35
N CYS A 100 8.90 -2.90 7.34
CA CYS A 100 8.72 -1.99 6.22
C CYS A 100 8.21 -0.62 6.69
N GLU A 101 9.08 0.39 6.67
CA GLU A 101 8.74 1.79 7.00
C GLU A 101 7.79 2.46 6.00
N LYS A 102 7.40 1.74 4.95
CA LYS A 102 6.47 2.18 3.90
C LYS A 102 5.13 1.42 3.94
N LEU A 103 4.88 0.66 5.03
CA LEU A 103 3.63 -0.05 5.25
C LEU A 103 2.58 0.85 5.91
N PHE A 104 1.40 0.90 5.30
CA PHE A 104 0.16 1.39 5.88
C PHE A 104 -0.74 0.19 6.19
N VAL A 105 -1.40 0.21 7.35
CA VAL A 105 -2.36 -0.85 7.71
C VAL A 105 -3.74 -0.22 7.88
N VAL A 106 -4.71 -0.75 7.12
CA VAL A 106 -6.11 -0.38 7.18
C VAL A 106 -6.86 -1.47 7.93
N CYS A 107 -7.29 -1.20 9.16
CA CYS A 107 -8.14 -2.09 9.92
C CYS A 107 -9.61 -1.70 9.74
N TYR A 108 -10.46 -2.68 9.47
CA TYR A 108 -11.89 -2.49 9.27
C TYR A 108 -12.69 -3.62 9.91
N ASP A 109 -13.88 -3.33 10.44
CA ASP A 109 -14.80 -4.37 10.88
C ASP A 109 -15.59 -4.98 9.70
N ALA A 110 -16.35 -6.04 9.98
CA ALA A 110 -17.12 -6.76 8.96
C ALA A 110 -18.16 -5.91 8.21
N GLN A 111 -18.66 -4.85 8.84
CA GLN A 111 -19.67 -3.95 8.28
C GLN A 111 -19.05 -2.69 7.66
N MET A 112 -17.73 -2.52 7.78
CA MET A 112 -17.01 -1.27 7.50
C MET A 112 -17.61 -0.07 8.26
N ALA A 113 -18.21 -0.32 9.42
CA ALA A 113 -18.79 0.73 10.26
C ALA A 113 -17.69 1.50 10.99
N GLY A 114 -16.66 0.76 11.43
CA GLY A 114 -15.41 1.31 11.92
C GLY A 114 -14.25 1.04 10.95
N VAL A 115 -13.43 2.06 10.75
CA VAL A 115 -12.19 1.99 9.95
C VAL A 115 -11.11 2.79 10.64
N VAL A 116 -9.93 2.20 10.81
CA VAL A 116 -8.74 2.91 11.31
C VAL A 116 -7.55 2.65 10.40
N VAL A 117 -6.77 3.70 10.13
CA VAL A 117 -5.57 3.61 9.30
C VAL A 117 -4.35 4.00 10.13
N PHE A 118 -3.35 3.12 10.14
CA PHE A 118 -2.05 3.35 10.75
C PHE A 118 -1.02 3.64 9.66
N ASN A 119 -0.20 4.68 9.86
CA ASN A 119 1.01 4.86 9.07
C ASN A 119 2.19 4.11 9.69
N SER A 120 3.32 4.09 9.00
CA SER A 120 4.53 3.38 9.43
C SER A 120 5.14 3.83 10.76
N ALA A 121 4.77 5.01 11.26
CA ALA A 121 5.15 5.50 12.58
C ALA A 121 4.16 5.06 13.69
N MET A 122 3.28 4.10 13.40
CA MET A 122 2.18 3.65 14.27
C MET A 122 1.18 4.76 14.65
N ASN A 123 1.16 5.87 13.92
CA ASN A 123 0.20 6.94 14.15
C ASN A 123 -1.12 6.62 13.46
N VAL A 124 -2.23 6.86 14.15
CA VAL A 124 -3.56 6.85 13.54
C VAL A 124 -3.69 8.08 12.64
N VAL A 125 -3.78 7.86 11.33
CA VAL A 125 -3.92 8.94 10.34
C VAL A 125 -5.36 9.12 9.85
N TYR A 126 -6.22 8.15 10.14
CA TYR A 126 -7.65 8.20 9.86
C TYR A 126 -8.41 7.29 10.82
N ARG A 127 -9.58 7.73 11.28
CA ARG A 127 -10.51 6.91 12.07
C ARG A 127 -11.95 7.35 11.81
N VAL A 128 -12.83 6.38 11.57
CA VAL A 128 -14.30 6.51 11.62
C VAL A 128 -14.84 5.43 12.53
#